data_AF-A0A3N0XI48-F1
#
_entry.id   AF-A0A3N0XI48-F1
#
_cell.length_a   1.000
_cell.length_b   1.000
_cell.length_c   1.000
_cell.angle_alpha   90.00
_cell.angle_beta   90.00
_cell.angle_gamma   90.00
#
_symmetry.space_group_name_H-M   'P 1'
#
loop_
_entity.id
_entity.type
_entity.pdbx_description
1 polymer ?
#
loop_
_entity_poly.entity_id
_entity_poly.type
_entity_poly.pdbx_seq_one_letter_code
_entity_poly.pdbx_strand_id
1 'polypeptide(L)'
;MAACELKGELKYRDGQTNQFAVQVDGDLKSMITGVKKLSADISVVLTALVEQEKGSTGDSRGVLDDDEDEDSDEEDSITEMASKKSNSEPPNKRIKTLRP
;
A
#
# COMPACT_ATOMS: atom_id res chain seq x y z
N MET A 1 -10.13 -31.04 10.59
CA MET A 1 -10.23 -29.61 10.25
C MET A 1 -9.41 -29.39 9.00
N ALA A 2 -9.95 -28.71 7.99
CA ALA A 2 -9.19 -28.40 6.79
C ALA A 2 -8.15 -27.33 7.16
N ALA A 3 -6.86 -27.67 7.03
CA ALA A 3 -5.80 -26.68 7.11
C ALA A 3 -5.94 -25.77 5.88
N CYS A 4 -6.03 -24.47 6.11
CA CYS A 4 -6.08 -23.47 5.06
C CYS A 4 -4.67 -22.87 4.89
N GLU A 5 -4.29 -22.49 3.69
CA GLU A 5 -2.95 -21.96 3.42
C GLU A 5 -3.06 -20.65 2.67
N LEU A 6 -2.51 -19.59 3.26
CA LEU A 6 -2.43 -18.28 2.62
C LEU A 6 -1.13 -18.22 1.82
N LYS A 7 -1.26 -17.95 0.51
CA LYS A 7 -0.13 -17.84 -0.40
C LYS A 7 0.01 -16.41 -0.91
N GLY A 8 1.25 -15.94 -0.95
CA GLY A 8 1.64 -14.70 -1.62
C GLY A 8 2.79 -14.97 -2.57
N GLU A 9 2.89 -14.18 -3.63
CA GLU A 9 4.02 -14.21 -4.55
C GLU A 9 4.46 -12.79 -4.85
N LEU A 10 5.77 -12.54 -4.76
CA LEU A 10 6.41 -11.30 -5.17
C LEU A 10 7.23 -11.57 -6.41
N LYS A 11 6.89 -10.90 -7.52
CA LYS A 11 7.61 -11.02 -8.78
C LYS A 11 8.47 -9.79 -9.03
N TYR A 12 9.75 -10.02 -9.27
CA TYR A 12 10.74 -9.01 -9.55
C TYR A 12 10.80 -8.65 -11.04
N ARG A 13 11.45 -7.52 -11.34
CA ARG A 13 11.66 -7.05 -12.71
C ARG A 13 12.60 -7.92 -13.53
N ASP A 14 13.52 -8.62 -12.86
CA ASP A 14 14.43 -9.59 -13.47
C ASP A 14 13.74 -10.94 -13.79
N GLY A 15 12.46 -11.08 -13.45
CA GLY A 15 11.67 -12.28 -13.66
C GLY A 15 11.73 -13.29 -12.52
N GLN A 16 12.55 -13.06 -11.47
CA GLN A 16 12.57 -13.91 -10.29
C GLN A 16 11.27 -13.76 -9.48
N THR A 17 10.88 -14.81 -8.77
CA THR A 17 9.65 -14.87 -7.96
C THR A 17 9.96 -15.39 -6.57
N ASN A 18 9.54 -14.65 -5.53
CA ASN A 18 9.57 -15.09 -4.15
C ASN A 18 8.17 -15.49 -3.69
N GLN A 19 8.04 -16.74 -3.25
CA GLN A 19 6.78 -17.27 -2.75
C GLN A 19 6.75 -17.25 -1.23
N PHE A 20 5.59 -16.91 -0.69
CA PHE A 20 5.30 -16.87 0.73
C PHE A 20 4.11 -17.79 0.99
N ALA A 21 4.21 -18.63 2.01
CA ALA A 21 3.14 -19.52 2.41
C ALA A 21 2.99 -19.49 3.94
N VAL A 22 1.78 -19.24 4.41
CA VAL A 22 1.43 -19.24 5.83
C VAL A 22 0.27 -20.21 6.04
N GLN A 23 0.52 -21.28 6.79
CA GLN A 23 -0.54 -22.17 7.25
C GLN A 23 -1.40 -21.43 8.28
N VAL A 24 -2.72 -21.51 8.07
CA VAL A 24 -3.74 -20.95 8.96
C VAL A 24 -4.84 -21.98 9.18
N ASP A 25 -5.44 -21.95 10.36
CA ASP A 25 -6.62 -22.75 10.63
C ASP A 25 -7.84 -22.20 9.86
N GLY A 26 -8.91 -22.99 9.76
CA GLY A 26 -10.16 -22.61 9.11
C GLY A 26 -10.99 -21.54 9.84
N ASP A 27 -10.39 -20.82 10.77
CA ASP A 27 -11.03 -19.81 11.60
C ASP A 27 -10.66 -18.38 11.15
N LEU A 28 -11.63 -17.46 11.21
CA LEU A 28 -11.43 -16.06 10.79
C LEU A 28 -10.29 -15.37 11.56
N LYS A 29 -10.14 -15.68 12.85
CA LYS A 29 -9.06 -15.12 13.68
C LYS A 29 -7.69 -15.57 13.20
N SER A 30 -7.55 -16.85 12.86
CA SER A 30 -6.31 -17.42 12.30
C SER A 30 -6.01 -16.82 10.92
N MET A 31 -7.03 -16.62 10.07
CA MET A 31 -6.86 -15.94 8.79
C MET A 31 -6.36 -14.50 8.94
N ILE A 32 -6.97 -13.68 9.81
CA ILE A 32 -6.54 -12.29 10.04
C ILE A 32 -5.08 -12.25 10.51
N THR A 33 -4.73 -13.15 11.44
CA THR A 33 -3.35 -13.24 11.95
C THR A 33 -2.39 -13.68 10.84
N GLY A 34 -2.78 -14.64 10.01
CA GLY A 34 -2.00 -15.09 8.87
C GLY A 34 -1.78 -14.01 7.81
N VAL A 35 -2.79 -13.19 7.50
CA VAL A 35 -2.64 -12.05 6.58
C VAL A 35 -1.68 -11.02 7.15
N LYS A 36 -1.78 -10.70 8.44
CA LYS A 36 -0.83 -9.78 9.10
C LYS A 36 0.59 -10.31 9.04
N LYS A 37 0.79 -11.60 9.33
CA LYS A 37 2.10 -12.25 9.24
C LYS A 37 2.66 -12.19 7.81
N LEU A 38 1.86 -12.57 6.82
CA LEU A 38 2.23 -12.53 5.41
C LEU A 38 2.64 -11.10 4.99
N SER A 39 1.89 -10.08 5.44
CA SER A 39 2.20 -8.68 5.14
C SER A 39 3.52 -8.22 5.77
N ALA A 40 3.82 -8.65 7.01
CA ALA A 40 5.08 -8.35 7.66
C ALA A 40 6.26 -9.02 6.94
N ASP A 41 6.12 -10.29 6.58
CA ASP A 41 7.15 -11.06 5.86
C ASP A 41 7.49 -10.40 4.51
N ILE A 42 6.46 -9.99 3.75
CA ILE A 42 6.64 -9.27 2.48
C ILE A 42 7.28 -7.90 2.72
N SER A 43 6.86 -7.17 3.75
CA SER A 43 7.39 -5.84 4.05
C SER A 43 8.88 -5.89 4.36
N VAL A 44 9.34 -6.88 5.13
CA VAL A 44 10.77 -7.07 5.42
C VAL A 44 11.58 -7.25 4.12
N VAL A 45 11.08 -8.07 3.20
CA VAL A 45 11.74 -8.29 1.90
C VAL A 45 11.77 -7.02 1.08
N LEU A 46 10.67 -6.27 1.01
CA LEU A 46 10.62 -5.00 0.27
C LEU A 46 11.54 -3.94 0.89
N THR A 47 11.59 -3.83 2.21
CA THR A 47 12.50 -2.91 2.92
C THR A 47 13.96 -3.22 2.57
N ALA A 48 14.36 -4.50 2.63
CA ALA A 48 15.72 -4.91 2.28
C ALA A 48 16.08 -4.55 0.82
N LEU A 49 15.14 -4.67 -0.12
CA LEU A 49 15.36 -4.30 -1.52
C LEU A 49 15.51 -2.79 -1.70
N VAL A 50 14.72 -2.00 -0.98
CA VAL A 50 14.82 -0.53 -0.99
C VAL A 50 16.14 -0.08 -0.37
N GLU A 51 16.59 -0.72 0.71
CA GLU A 51 17.89 -0.43 1.33
C GLU A 51 19.06 -0.79 0.39
N GLN A 52 18.97 -1.91 -0.32
CA GLN A 52 19.97 -2.26 -1.35
C GLN A 52 20.03 -1.23 -2.48
N GLU A 53 18.88 -0.70 -2.93
CA GLU A 53 18.83 0.35 -3.94
C GLU A 53 19.45 1.67 -3.43
N LYS A 54 19.12 2.05 -2.19
CA LYS A 54 19.67 3.25 -1.53
C LYS A 54 21.18 3.14 -1.31
N GLY A 55 21.67 1.98 -0.88
CA GLY A 55 23.10 1.73 -0.65
C GLY A 55 23.93 1.63 -1.93
N SER A 56 23.31 1.28 -3.06
CA SER A 56 24.00 1.21 -4.36
C SER A 56 24.09 2.57 -5.07
N THR A 57 23.38 3.60 -4.60
CA THR A 57 23.38 4.94 -5.20
C THR A 57 24.21 5.89 -4.35
N GLY A 58 25.53 5.72 -4.37
CA GLY A 58 26.49 6.75 -3.97
C GLY A 58 26.48 7.18 -2.50
N ASP A 59 27.49 6.72 -1.77
CA ASP A 59 28.02 7.34 -0.56
C ASP A 59 28.05 8.88 -0.69
N SER A 60 27.14 9.59 0.00
CA SER A 60 27.31 10.99 0.43
C SER A 60 26.18 11.45 1.36
N ARG A 61 26.54 11.55 2.65
CA ARG A 61 25.96 12.42 3.70
C ARG A 61 24.62 12.04 4.31
N GLY A 62 24.69 11.74 5.60
CA GLY A 62 23.76 12.29 6.59
C GLY A 62 23.27 11.27 7.59
N VAL A 63 24.07 11.01 8.63
CA VAL A 63 23.50 10.77 9.95
C VAL A 63 22.70 12.04 10.27
N LEU A 64 21.38 11.97 10.14
CA LEU A 64 20.43 12.82 10.84
C LEU A 64 19.76 11.83 11.80
N ASP A 65 20.30 11.65 12.99
CA ASP A 65 19.90 12.43 14.16
C ASP A 65 18.37 12.30 14.33
N ASP A 66 18.00 11.13 14.85
CA ASP A 66 16.67 10.78 15.34
C ASP A 66 16.56 11.30 16.77
N ASP A 67 16.58 12.63 16.92
CA ASP A 67 16.34 13.31 18.18
C ASP A 67 15.06 14.15 18.06
N GLU A 68 14.06 13.70 18.82
CA GLU A 68 13.04 14.48 19.53
C GLU A 68 12.02 15.27 18.70
N ASP A 69 10.74 14.87 18.78
CA ASP A 69 9.81 15.69 19.55
C ASP A 69 8.53 14.93 19.91
N GLU A 70 8.28 14.90 21.21
CA GLU A 70 7.09 14.41 21.89
C GLU A 70 5.85 15.27 21.55
N ASP A 71 4.70 14.60 21.63
CA ASP A 71 3.42 15.16 22.10
C ASP A 71 2.67 16.19 21.23
N SER A 72 1.56 15.74 20.64
CA SER A 72 0.36 16.60 20.58
C SER A 72 -0.89 15.74 20.35
N ASP A 73 -1.51 15.37 21.46
CA ASP A 73 -2.88 14.87 21.54
C ASP A 73 -3.85 16.07 21.48
N GLU A 74 -4.58 16.25 20.38
CA GLU A 74 -5.86 16.98 20.39
C GLU A 74 -6.88 16.29 19.48
N GLU A 75 -7.76 15.54 20.11
CA GLU A 75 -9.09 15.17 19.62
C GLU A 75 -9.86 16.44 19.21
N ASP A 76 -10.21 16.58 17.92
CA ASP A 76 -11.32 17.45 17.53
C ASP A 76 -12.28 16.72 16.58
N SER A 77 -13.31 16.15 17.20
CA SER A 77 -14.51 15.66 16.54
C SER A 77 -15.36 16.84 16.06
N ILE A 78 -15.21 17.21 14.78
CA ILE A 78 -16.22 18.01 14.08
C ILE A 78 -17.03 17.16 13.10
N THR A 79 -18.21 16.80 13.57
CA THR A 79 -19.37 16.34 12.81
C THR A 79 -19.74 17.28 11.66
N GLU A 80 -20.08 16.64 10.54
CA GLU A 80 -21.19 16.96 9.63
C GLU A 80 -21.14 18.16 8.67
N MET A 81 -21.44 17.79 7.41
CA MET A 81 -22.22 18.52 6.42
C MET A 81 -21.57 19.71 5.68
N ALA A 82 -21.15 19.46 4.44
CA ALA A 82 -21.78 20.08 3.27
C ALA A 82 -21.26 19.47 1.97
N SER A 83 -22.12 18.69 1.30
CA SER A 83 -21.95 18.30 -0.10
C SER A 83 -21.91 19.54 -0.99
N LYS A 84 -20.72 20.05 -1.32
CA LYS A 84 -20.56 21.05 -2.38
C LYS A 84 -20.67 20.36 -3.73
N LYS A 85 -21.88 20.40 -4.31
CA LYS A 85 -22.10 20.08 -5.73
C LYS A 85 -21.31 21.09 -6.58
N SER A 86 -20.13 20.71 -7.07
CA SER A 86 -19.44 21.47 -8.10
C SER A 86 -20.15 21.22 -9.42
N ASN A 87 -21.05 22.14 -9.76
CA ASN A 87 -21.68 22.24 -11.05
C ASN A 87 -20.64 22.83 -12.03
N SER A 88 -19.97 21.99 -12.82
CA SER A 88 -19.10 22.47 -13.89
C SER A 88 -19.14 21.54 -15.10
N GLU A 89 -20.20 21.68 -15.92
CA GLU A 89 -20.16 21.15 -17.27
C GLU A 89 -20.42 22.29 -18.26
N PRO A 90 -19.40 22.78 -18.98
CA PRO A 90 -19.62 23.72 -20.07
C PRO A 90 -20.24 22.96 -21.26
N PRO A 91 -21.25 23.53 -21.94
CA PRO A 91 -21.93 22.85 -23.03
C PRO A 91 -21.02 22.87 -24.25
N ASN A 92 -20.81 21.73 -24.91
CA ASN A 92 -20.26 21.78 -26.26
C ASN A 92 -21.11 21.04 -27.30
N LYS A 93 -21.30 21.74 -28.41
CA LYS A 93 -22.39 21.60 -29.38
C LYS A 93 -22.00 20.69 -30.55
N ARG A 94 -23.05 20.04 -31.08
CA ARG A 94 -23.39 19.71 -32.50
C ARG A 94 -22.59 18.65 -33.30
N ILE A 95 -23.24 17.49 -33.44
CA ILE A 95 -23.65 16.75 -34.66
C ILE A 95 -22.71 16.83 -35.88
N LYS A 96 -22.10 15.69 -36.24
CA LYS A 96 -21.50 15.48 -37.58
C LYS A 96 -22.57 14.92 -38.53
N THR A 97 -22.99 15.70 -39.52
CA THR A 97 -23.61 15.18 -40.75
C THR A 97 -22.50 14.94 -41.78
N LEU A 98 -22.39 13.72 -42.30
CA LEU A 98 -21.56 13.39 -43.46
C LEU A 98 -22.47 12.80 -44.56
N ARG A 99 -22.67 13.58 -45.63
CA ARG A 99 -22.85 13.14 -47.03
C ARG A 99 -21.73 13.85 -47.82
N PRO A 100 -21.13 13.24 -48.83
CA PRO A 100 -21.77 12.99 -50.13
C PRO A 100 -22.02 11.51 -50.43
#